data_AF-A0A813EN50-F1
#
_entry.id   AF-A0A813EN50-F1
#
_cell.length_a   1.000
_cell.length_b   1.000
_cell.length_c   1.000
_cell.angle_alpha   90.00
_cell.angle_beta   90.00
_cell.angle_gamma   90.00
#
_symmetry.space_group_name_H-M   'P 1'
#
loop_
_entity.id
_entity.type
_entity.pdbx_description
1 polymer ?
#
loop_
_entity_poly.entity_id
_entity_poly.type
_entity_poly.pdbx_seq_one_letter_code
_entity_poly.pdbx_strand_id
1 'polypeptide(L)'
;QARRVTSPQAASQLLAQWVERSDGGHGSFTLGSARGRDHGVAEPLSFFQALLKSQALEMILEVCGRVPSLRQELTSGGAEEPPLSLALRSLVERLLLPGAMAVWPTLLEVLLASGAADEAADRASKAGKTLPEFRCGGWARRALALVKRRWQNEALPAALRCLDRKLTALVCKPTPEDKRSSADLLGPAADGKRMSKSGIRAAVARDELKRFEGEAARLRSRTELLCDACARLEVAESSTATDMPEVEQLINDADAMLSALDSGVKELIGEQECLKSSLDEVSCGLALQKAEFQDTLASFATKRDTLQEERAILARRLEEVQMQLDQVDEATASYHKKSREIEAQLRDTTKHFEEKIAGSFCQQKRLADEKLRAVSCKATAHTALDVVSTEEKRRSSDLGTQVRRRGAELRRTCANYIRQERSRMDAAASWEAIAQRASEGSQPSSSSNSSPKVEQAWREAQDIVQRALPLLRACAPPRRIVAAQVPAGGSGSNPEASLDEVDGSVHE
;
A
#
# COMPACT_ATOMS: atom_id res chain seq x y z
N GLN A 1 2.24 7.17 -21.79
CA GLN A 1 0.94 6.80 -22.38
C GLN A 1 -0.22 7.22 -21.48
N ALA A 2 -0.29 6.76 -20.22
CA ALA A 2 -1.33 7.14 -19.25
C ALA A 2 -1.64 8.66 -19.20
N ARG A 3 -0.61 9.52 -19.11
CA ARG A 3 -0.75 10.99 -19.08
C ARG A 3 -1.41 11.62 -20.32
N ARG A 4 -1.47 10.93 -21.46
CA ARG A 4 -1.97 11.46 -22.74
C ARG A 4 -3.42 11.05 -23.03
N VAL A 5 -4.04 10.30 -22.13
CA VAL A 5 -5.40 9.80 -22.30
C VAL A 5 -6.39 10.93 -22.03
N THR A 6 -7.26 11.21 -23.00
CA THR A 6 -8.28 12.28 -22.90
C THR A 6 -9.70 11.79 -23.19
N SER A 7 -9.85 10.60 -23.76
CA SER A 7 -11.14 10.00 -24.11
C SER A 7 -11.32 8.64 -23.42
N PRO A 8 -12.55 8.27 -23.02
CA PRO A 8 -12.78 6.98 -22.37
C PRO A 8 -12.42 5.76 -23.21
N GLN A 9 -12.66 5.82 -24.53
CA GLN A 9 -12.29 4.73 -25.44
C GLN A 9 -10.77 4.51 -25.50
N ALA A 10 -9.97 5.58 -25.53
CA ALA A 10 -8.51 5.46 -25.46
C ALA A 10 -8.03 4.92 -24.09
N ALA A 11 -8.72 5.30 -23.01
CA ALA A 11 -8.44 4.80 -21.66
C ALA A 11 -8.71 3.29 -21.56
N SER A 12 -9.89 2.85 -22.00
CA SER A 12 -10.30 1.44 -21.97
C SER A 12 -9.41 0.57 -22.85
N GLN A 13 -9.05 1.03 -24.05
CA GLN A 13 -8.10 0.33 -24.93
C GLN A 13 -6.71 0.19 -24.29
N LEU A 14 -6.20 1.25 -23.64
CA LEU A 14 -4.89 1.19 -22.97
C LEU A 14 -4.90 0.18 -21.81
N LEU A 15 -5.97 0.19 -21.01
CA LEU A 15 -6.14 -0.75 -19.89
C LEU A 15 -6.27 -2.19 -20.39
N ALA A 16 -7.05 -2.43 -21.45
CA ALA A 16 -7.18 -3.74 -22.08
C ALA A 16 -5.84 -4.26 -22.62
N GLN A 17 -5.04 -3.41 -23.28
CA GLN A 17 -3.70 -3.77 -23.74
C GLN A 17 -2.76 -4.12 -22.59
N TRP A 18 -2.87 -3.44 -21.44
CA TRP A 18 -2.08 -3.79 -20.26
C TRP A 18 -2.48 -5.15 -19.69
N VAL A 19 -3.77 -5.46 -19.67
CA VAL A 19 -4.28 -6.77 -19.27
C VAL A 19 -3.76 -7.87 -20.21
N GLU A 20 -3.94 -7.71 -21.52
CA GLU A 20 -3.47 -8.69 -22.52
C GLU A 20 -1.97 -8.94 -22.45
N ARG A 21 -1.16 -7.89 -22.29
CA ARG A 21 0.31 -8.03 -22.15
C ARG A 21 0.71 -8.70 -20.85
N SER A 22 -0.07 -8.47 -19.79
CA SER A 22 0.14 -9.13 -18.50
C SER A 22 -0.14 -10.62 -18.60
N ASP A 23 -1.23 -11.01 -19.27
CA ASP A 23 -1.64 -12.41 -19.44
C ASP A 23 -0.75 -13.15 -20.45
N GLY A 24 -0.30 -12.49 -21.52
CA GLY A 24 0.54 -13.07 -22.56
C GLY A 24 2.01 -13.28 -22.18
N GLY A 25 2.46 -12.77 -21.02
CA GLY A 25 3.86 -12.86 -20.58
C GLY A 25 4.85 -12.20 -21.56
N HIS A 26 4.37 -11.29 -22.41
CA HIS A 26 5.17 -10.68 -23.47
C HIS A 26 5.99 -9.51 -22.93
N GLY A 27 7.29 -9.52 -23.21
CA GLY A 27 8.23 -8.46 -22.85
C GLY A 27 9.11 -8.83 -21.66
N SER A 28 10.42 -8.72 -21.88
CA SER A 28 11.45 -8.82 -20.84
C SER A 28 11.99 -7.42 -20.58
N PHE A 29 11.78 -6.92 -19.36
CA PHE A 29 12.23 -5.60 -18.94
C PHE A 29 13.42 -5.76 -18.00
N THR A 30 14.56 -5.16 -18.35
CA THR A 30 15.70 -5.06 -17.43
C THR A 30 15.63 -3.72 -16.72
N LEU A 31 15.34 -3.72 -15.42
CA LEU A 31 15.49 -2.52 -14.59
C LEU A 31 16.99 -2.26 -14.46
N GLY A 32 17.48 -1.16 -15.02
CA GLY A 32 18.90 -0.83 -15.01
C GLY A 32 19.42 -0.84 -13.57
N SER A 33 20.40 -1.71 -13.29
CA SER A 33 21.07 -1.75 -12.00
C SER A 33 21.75 -0.41 -11.77
N ALA A 34 21.16 0.42 -10.91
CA ALA A 34 21.75 1.68 -10.50
C ALA A 34 23.00 1.35 -9.66
N ARG A 35 24.18 1.39 -10.30
CA ARG A 35 25.51 1.49 -9.69
C ARG A 35 25.71 0.63 -8.42
N GLY A 36 25.72 -0.69 -8.58
CA GLY A 36 26.19 -1.62 -7.55
C GLY A 36 27.07 -2.66 -8.19
N ARG A 37 28.34 -2.74 -7.77
CA ARG A 37 29.41 -3.52 -8.38
C ARG A 37 29.36 -5.00 -8.00
N ASP A 38 28.17 -5.60 -7.98
CA ASP A 38 27.97 -7.03 -7.67
C ASP A 38 27.37 -7.76 -8.87
N HIS A 39 27.97 -8.90 -9.21
CA HIS A 39 27.69 -9.74 -10.38
C HIS A 39 26.32 -10.47 -10.35
N GLY A 40 25.30 -9.86 -9.75
CA GLY A 40 23.92 -10.32 -9.86
C GLY A 40 23.37 -9.96 -11.23
N VAL A 41 23.31 -10.93 -12.15
CA VAL A 41 22.56 -10.81 -13.41
C VAL A 41 21.16 -10.29 -13.07
N ALA A 42 20.85 -9.05 -13.46
CA ALA A 42 19.54 -8.44 -13.22
C ALA A 42 18.49 -9.32 -13.90
N GLU A 43 17.67 -10.02 -13.12
CA GLU A 43 16.67 -10.92 -13.66
C GLU A 43 15.67 -10.12 -14.52
N PRO A 44 15.39 -10.56 -15.75
CA PRO A 44 14.43 -9.89 -16.61
C PRO A 44 13.04 -9.91 -15.95
N LEU A 45 12.42 -8.75 -15.83
CA LEU A 45 11.08 -8.58 -15.28
C LEU A 45 10.04 -8.81 -16.37
N SER A 46 8.93 -9.46 -16.01
CA SER A 46 7.76 -9.52 -16.89
C SER A 46 7.10 -8.14 -17.02
N PHE A 47 6.28 -7.96 -18.07
CA PHE A 47 5.46 -6.74 -18.21
C PHE A 47 4.61 -6.47 -16.96
N PHE A 48 3.97 -7.51 -16.41
CA PHE A 48 3.15 -7.39 -15.21
C PHE A 48 3.95 -6.89 -14.00
N GLN A 49 5.17 -7.40 -13.81
CA GLN A 49 6.07 -6.94 -12.75
C GLN A 49 6.52 -5.48 -12.96
N ALA A 50 6.79 -5.09 -14.21
CA ALA A 50 7.10 -3.70 -14.55
C ALA A 50 5.91 -2.78 -14.28
N LEU A 51 4.69 -3.23 -14.59
CA LEU A 51 3.46 -2.49 -14.35
C LEU A 51 3.19 -2.29 -12.86
N LEU A 52 3.35 -3.33 -12.04
CA LEU A 52 3.24 -3.24 -10.57
C LEU A 52 4.22 -2.24 -9.97
N LYS A 53 5.45 -2.18 -10.49
CA LYS A 53 6.50 -1.23 -10.06
C LYS A 53 6.28 0.19 -10.59
N SER A 54 5.51 0.34 -11.65
CA SER A 54 5.26 1.64 -12.27
C SER A 54 4.18 2.41 -11.52
N GLN A 55 4.22 3.75 -11.67
CA GLN A 55 3.14 4.65 -11.26
C GLN A 55 2.02 4.74 -12.32
N ALA A 56 1.99 3.82 -13.31
CA ALA A 56 1.12 3.96 -14.48
C ALA A 56 -0.37 3.85 -14.11
N LEU A 57 -0.72 3.02 -13.13
CA LEU A 57 -2.09 2.89 -12.63
C LEU A 57 -2.51 4.16 -11.87
N GLU A 58 -1.65 4.66 -11.00
CA GLU A 58 -1.85 5.85 -10.21
C GLU A 58 -2.05 7.07 -11.14
N MET A 59 -1.23 7.14 -12.19
CA MET A 59 -1.31 8.20 -13.20
C MET A 59 -2.57 8.14 -14.05
N ILE A 60 -3.08 6.95 -14.38
CA ILE A 60 -4.34 6.86 -15.14
C ILE A 60 -5.54 7.17 -14.26
N LEU A 61 -5.52 6.79 -12.98
CA LEU A 61 -6.56 7.15 -12.01
C LEU A 61 -6.58 8.66 -11.75
N GLU A 62 -5.41 9.30 -11.65
CA GLU A 62 -5.29 10.76 -11.56
C GLU A 62 -5.90 11.46 -12.79
N VAL A 63 -5.61 10.95 -14.00
CA VAL A 63 -6.19 11.48 -15.25
C VAL A 63 -7.71 11.27 -15.29
N CYS A 64 -8.21 10.10 -14.88
CA CYS A 64 -9.64 9.82 -14.76
C CYS A 64 -10.32 10.75 -13.74
N GLY A 65 -9.63 11.08 -12.65
CA GLY A 65 -10.10 12.05 -11.65
C GLY A 65 -10.09 13.49 -12.14
N ARG A 66 -9.24 13.87 -13.10
CA ARG A 66 -9.22 15.24 -13.64
C ARG A 66 -10.19 15.45 -14.79
N VAL A 67 -10.19 14.54 -15.77
CA VAL A 67 -10.94 14.69 -17.02
C VAL A 67 -12.43 14.39 -16.80
N PRO A 68 -13.35 15.35 -17.00
CA PRO A 68 -14.78 15.17 -16.71
C PRO A 68 -15.44 14.00 -17.44
N SER A 69 -15.11 13.77 -18.72
CA SER A 69 -15.68 12.67 -19.51
C SER A 69 -15.27 11.30 -18.98
N LEU A 70 -14.02 11.13 -18.53
CA LEU A 70 -13.54 9.88 -17.94
C LEU A 70 -14.20 9.62 -16.59
N ARG A 71 -14.27 10.65 -15.74
CA ARG A 71 -14.96 10.57 -14.44
C ARG A 71 -16.42 10.21 -14.60
N GLN A 72 -17.12 10.88 -15.52
CA GLN A 72 -18.54 10.62 -15.76
C GLN A 72 -18.78 9.16 -16.13
N GLU A 73 -17.96 8.59 -17.03
CA GLU A 73 -18.06 7.19 -17.41
C GLU A 73 -17.73 6.23 -16.26
N LEU A 74 -16.80 6.57 -15.37
CA LEU A 74 -16.52 5.75 -14.18
C LEU A 74 -17.61 5.83 -13.10
N THR A 75 -18.36 6.92 -13.07
CA THR A 75 -19.45 7.14 -12.08
C THR A 75 -20.84 6.81 -12.62
N SER A 76 -20.97 6.52 -13.92
CA SER A 76 -22.28 6.22 -14.52
C SER A 76 -22.76 4.83 -14.09
N GLY A 77 -23.61 4.79 -13.06
CA GLY A 77 -24.25 3.57 -12.55
C GLY A 77 -25.40 3.06 -13.43
N GLY A 78 -25.20 3.02 -14.75
CA GLY A 78 -26.17 2.45 -15.70
C GLY A 78 -26.31 0.93 -15.55
N ALA A 79 -27.36 0.36 -16.15
CA ALA A 79 -27.59 -1.09 -16.14
C ALA A 79 -26.49 -1.90 -16.88
N GLU A 80 -25.80 -1.25 -17.82
CA GLU A 80 -24.60 -1.80 -18.47
C GLU A 80 -23.36 -1.09 -17.92
N GLU A 81 -22.40 -1.89 -17.43
CA GLU A 81 -21.14 -1.38 -16.93
C GLU A 81 -20.30 -0.81 -18.10
N PRO A 82 -19.89 0.46 -18.04
CA PRO A 82 -19.21 1.10 -19.17
C PRO A 82 -17.85 0.45 -19.44
N PRO A 83 -17.38 0.48 -20.69
CA PRO A 83 -16.17 -0.23 -21.12
C PRO A 83 -14.92 0.21 -20.34
N LEU A 84 -14.84 1.48 -19.95
CA LEU A 84 -13.77 1.97 -19.08
C LEU A 84 -13.81 1.36 -17.68
N SER A 85 -15.00 1.26 -17.06
CA SER A 85 -15.15 0.64 -15.73
C SER A 85 -14.77 -0.84 -15.77
N LEU A 86 -15.26 -1.58 -16.78
CA LEU A 86 -14.96 -2.99 -16.94
C LEU A 86 -13.46 -3.24 -17.18
N ALA A 87 -12.82 -2.44 -18.04
CA ALA A 87 -11.39 -2.55 -18.30
C ALA A 87 -10.56 -2.23 -17.04
N LEU A 88 -10.97 -1.21 -16.28
CA LEU A 88 -10.31 -0.83 -15.03
C LEU A 88 -10.47 -1.91 -13.97
N ARG A 89 -11.68 -2.43 -13.78
CA ARG A 89 -11.97 -3.55 -12.88
C ARG A 89 -11.13 -4.78 -13.22
N SER A 90 -11.10 -5.18 -14.49
CA SER A 90 -10.31 -6.32 -14.98
C SER A 90 -8.81 -6.16 -14.70
N LEU A 91 -8.29 -4.93 -14.83
CA LEU A 91 -6.90 -4.63 -14.47
C LEU A 91 -6.68 -4.68 -12.95
N VAL A 92 -7.57 -4.09 -12.17
CA VAL A 92 -7.50 -4.00 -10.70
C VAL A 92 -7.58 -5.38 -10.06
N GLU A 93 -8.45 -6.28 -10.54
CA GLU A 93 -8.54 -7.67 -10.10
C GLU A 93 -7.20 -8.42 -10.22
N ARG A 94 -6.39 -8.06 -11.23
CA ARG A 94 -5.05 -8.60 -11.43
C ARG A 94 -4.00 -7.91 -10.56
N LEU A 95 -4.12 -6.60 -10.37
CA LEU A 95 -3.11 -5.78 -9.68
C LEU A 95 -3.29 -5.73 -8.16
N LEU A 96 -4.47 -5.98 -7.61
CA LEU A 96 -4.72 -5.89 -6.16
C LEU A 96 -4.69 -7.25 -5.44
N LEU A 97 -4.48 -7.21 -4.12
CA LEU A 97 -4.51 -8.40 -3.26
C LEU A 97 -5.87 -9.13 -3.35
N PRO A 98 -5.92 -10.46 -3.19
CA PRO A 98 -7.19 -11.17 -3.06
C PRO A 98 -8.06 -10.55 -1.96
N GLY A 99 -9.34 -10.27 -2.24
CA GLY A 99 -10.25 -9.59 -1.32
C GLY A 99 -10.23 -8.05 -1.42
N ALA A 100 -9.23 -7.44 -2.04
CA ALA A 100 -9.16 -5.99 -2.20
C ALA A 100 -10.24 -5.41 -3.15
N MET A 101 -10.94 -6.26 -3.90
CA MET A 101 -12.11 -5.83 -4.67
C MET A 101 -13.26 -5.32 -3.80
N ALA A 102 -13.32 -5.72 -2.53
CA ALA A 102 -14.30 -5.20 -1.58
C ALA A 102 -14.06 -3.71 -1.23
N VAL A 103 -12.80 -3.26 -1.23
CA VAL A 103 -12.42 -1.86 -0.96
C VAL A 103 -12.37 -0.99 -2.22
N TRP A 104 -12.30 -1.62 -3.39
CA TRP A 104 -12.07 -0.92 -4.65
C TRP A 104 -13.12 0.16 -4.99
N PRO A 105 -14.44 -0.08 -4.89
CA PRO A 105 -15.44 0.92 -5.24
C PRO A 105 -15.29 2.21 -4.43
N THR A 106 -15.16 2.07 -3.10
CA THR A 106 -15.00 3.20 -2.18
C THR A 106 -13.69 3.94 -2.41
N LEU A 107 -12.60 3.20 -2.65
CA LEU A 107 -11.29 3.78 -2.94
C LEU A 107 -11.30 4.56 -4.25
N LEU A 108 -11.94 4.01 -5.29
CA LEU A 108 -12.10 4.65 -6.59
C LEU A 108 -12.93 5.94 -6.46
N GLU A 109 -14.04 5.90 -5.73
CA GLU A 109 -14.88 7.07 -5.46
C GLU A 109 -14.06 8.21 -4.83
N VAL A 110 -13.29 7.91 -3.78
CA VAL A 110 -12.45 8.90 -3.09
C VAL A 110 -11.36 9.46 -4.02
N LEU A 111 -10.72 8.62 -4.83
CA LEU A 111 -9.71 9.05 -5.80
C LEU A 111 -10.29 9.97 -6.89
N LEU A 112 -11.48 9.64 -7.42
CA LEU A 112 -12.16 10.45 -8.43
C LEU A 112 -12.66 11.78 -7.86
N ALA A 113 -13.17 11.77 -6.63
CA ALA A 113 -13.60 12.97 -5.92
C ALA A 113 -12.43 13.91 -5.63
N SER A 114 -11.28 13.36 -5.20
CA SER A 114 -10.08 14.16 -4.98
C SER A 114 -9.54 14.79 -6.26
N GLY A 115 -9.56 14.07 -7.39
CA GLY A 115 -9.13 14.64 -8.67
C GLY A 115 -10.01 15.80 -9.14
N ALA A 116 -11.30 15.80 -8.80
CA ALA A 116 -12.23 16.90 -9.04
C ALA A 116 -11.88 18.14 -8.23
N ALA A 117 -11.56 17.90 -6.96
CA ALA A 117 -11.25 18.89 -5.98
C ALA A 117 -9.94 19.63 -6.30
N ASP A 118 -8.89 18.92 -6.71
CA ASP A 118 -7.60 19.51 -7.09
C ASP A 118 -7.76 20.48 -8.28
N GLU A 119 -8.56 20.10 -9.28
CA GLU A 119 -8.92 20.96 -10.42
C GLU A 119 -9.66 22.24 -9.99
N ALA A 120 -10.57 22.13 -9.01
CA ALA A 120 -11.29 23.27 -8.47
C ALA A 120 -10.37 24.17 -7.61
N ALA A 121 -9.44 23.57 -6.88
CA ALA A 121 -8.44 24.26 -6.07
C ALA A 121 -7.46 25.05 -6.93
N ASP A 122 -6.97 24.49 -8.04
CA ASP A 122 -6.10 25.17 -9.00
C ASP A 122 -6.77 26.38 -9.66
N ARG A 123 -8.10 26.34 -9.83
CA ARG A 123 -8.87 27.49 -10.34
C ARG A 123 -9.08 28.56 -9.27
N ALA A 124 -9.29 28.15 -8.02
CA ALA A 124 -9.51 29.06 -6.90
C ALA A 124 -8.21 29.70 -6.37
N SER A 125 -7.07 29.00 -6.45
CA SER A 125 -5.75 29.55 -6.09
C SER A 125 -5.36 30.70 -7.01
N LYS A 126 -5.68 30.60 -8.31
CA LYS A 126 -5.59 31.70 -9.27
C LYS A 126 -6.50 32.88 -8.92
N ALA A 127 -7.56 32.65 -8.15
CA ALA A 127 -8.48 33.67 -7.64
C ALA A 127 -8.13 34.15 -6.21
N GLY A 128 -6.97 33.77 -5.67
CA GLY A 128 -6.50 34.20 -4.35
C GLY A 128 -7.23 33.57 -3.16
N LYS A 129 -8.01 32.50 -3.35
CA LYS A 129 -8.73 31.80 -2.27
C LYS A 129 -7.94 30.57 -1.83
N THR A 130 -7.54 30.52 -0.57
CA THR A 130 -6.97 29.32 0.06
C THR A 130 -8.11 28.33 0.34
N LEU A 131 -8.25 27.30 -0.50
CA LEU A 131 -9.14 26.18 -0.20
C LEU A 131 -8.44 25.22 0.76
N PRO A 132 -9.17 24.61 1.71
CA PRO A 132 -8.62 23.56 2.55
C PRO A 132 -8.14 22.38 1.69
N GLU A 133 -6.94 21.88 1.97
CA GLU A 133 -6.37 20.73 1.27
C GLU A 133 -7.23 19.48 1.47
N PHE A 134 -7.56 18.78 0.38
CA PHE A 134 -8.31 17.54 0.42
C PHE A 134 -7.44 16.38 0.90
N ARG A 135 -7.54 16.07 2.20
CA ARG A 135 -6.71 15.05 2.86
C ARG A 135 -7.04 13.62 2.40
N CYS A 136 -8.29 13.36 2.01
CA CYS A 136 -8.74 12.03 1.58
C CYS A 136 -8.03 11.54 0.30
N GLY A 137 -7.60 12.43 -0.59
CA GLY A 137 -6.88 12.06 -1.82
C GLY A 137 -5.46 11.54 -1.59
N GLY A 138 -4.75 12.15 -0.65
CA GLY A 138 -3.44 11.67 -0.21
C GLY A 138 -3.57 10.30 0.48
N TRP A 139 -4.57 10.17 1.34
CA TRP A 139 -4.89 8.92 2.03
C TRP A 139 -5.21 7.78 1.06
N ALA A 140 -6.12 8.01 0.09
CA ALA A 140 -6.53 6.98 -0.86
C ALA A 140 -5.38 6.48 -1.75
N ARG A 141 -4.44 7.36 -2.12
CA ARG A 141 -3.22 6.94 -2.84
C ARG A 141 -2.31 6.05 -2.00
N ARG A 142 -2.16 6.35 -0.71
CA ARG A 142 -1.41 5.49 0.22
C ARG A 142 -2.13 4.15 0.43
N ALA A 143 -3.44 4.16 0.64
CA ALA A 143 -4.25 2.95 0.76
C ALA A 143 -4.14 2.07 -0.50
N LEU A 144 -4.24 2.67 -1.70
CA LEU A 144 -4.04 1.97 -2.96
C LEU A 144 -2.66 1.30 -3.04
N ALA A 145 -1.61 2.00 -2.63
CA ALA A 145 -0.24 1.46 -2.63
C ALA A 145 -0.09 0.24 -1.69
N LEU A 146 -0.83 0.19 -0.58
CA LEU A 146 -0.82 -0.95 0.35
C LEU A 146 -1.62 -2.15 -0.17
N VAL A 147 -2.78 -1.92 -0.81
CA VAL A 147 -3.62 -3.02 -1.35
C VAL A 147 -3.21 -3.46 -2.75
N LYS A 148 -2.32 -2.72 -3.43
CA LYS A 148 -1.64 -3.17 -4.66
C LYS A 148 -0.80 -4.39 -4.31
N ARG A 149 -0.83 -5.43 -5.16
CA ARG A 149 -0.02 -6.63 -5.01
C ARG A 149 1.43 -6.23 -4.85
N ARG A 150 1.93 -6.27 -3.62
CA ARG A 150 3.35 -6.06 -3.37
C ARG A 150 4.13 -7.12 -4.15
N TRP A 151 5.05 -6.63 -4.98
CA TRP A 151 5.92 -7.39 -5.89
C TRP A 151 6.63 -8.60 -5.25
N GLN A 152 6.78 -8.59 -3.92
CA GLN A 152 7.31 -9.71 -3.14
C GLN A 152 6.54 -11.01 -3.37
N ASN A 153 5.23 -10.92 -3.66
CA ASN A 153 4.38 -12.08 -3.95
C ASN A 153 4.72 -12.82 -5.24
N GLU A 154 5.35 -12.17 -6.21
CA GLU A 154 5.67 -12.81 -7.49
C GLU A 154 7.16 -13.07 -7.66
N ALA A 155 8.00 -12.21 -7.10
CA ALA A 155 9.45 -12.40 -7.12
C ALA A 155 9.85 -13.68 -6.39
N LEU A 156 9.21 -13.99 -5.26
CA LEU A 156 9.55 -15.18 -4.48
C LEU A 156 9.19 -16.49 -5.23
N PRO A 157 7.96 -16.71 -5.74
CA PRO A 157 7.65 -17.89 -6.55
C PRO A 157 8.51 -18.00 -7.81
N ALA A 158 8.84 -16.89 -8.47
CA ALA A 158 9.75 -16.89 -9.62
C ALA A 158 11.17 -17.32 -9.23
N ALA A 159 11.72 -16.75 -8.14
CA ALA A 159 13.02 -17.12 -7.60
C ALA A 159 13.06 -18.59 -7.14
N LEU A 160 11.99 -19.07 -6.50
CA LEU A 160 11.86 -20.48 -6.11
C LEU A 160 11.81 -21.42 -7.32
N ARG A 161 11.08 -21.06 -8.39
CA ARG A 161 11.10 -21.83 -9.65
C ARG A 161 12.47 -21.81 -10.32
N CYS A 162 13.17 -20.68 -10.29
CA CYS A 162 14.54 -20.56 -10.80
C CYS A 162 15.50 -21.46 -10.01
N LEU A 163 15.39 -21.44 -8.68
CA LEU A 163 16.12 -22.33 -7.79
C LEU A 163 15.83 -23.80 -8.11
N ASP A 164 14.55 -24.18 -8.26
CA ASP A 164 14.17 -25.56 -8.59
C ASP A 164 14.74 -26.01 -9.93
N ARG A 165 14.76 -25.14 -10.94
CA ARG A 165 15.43 -25.41 -12.22
C ARG A 165 16.93 -25.61 -12.03
N LYS A 166 17.61 -24.77 -11.23
CA LYS A 166 19.05 -24.91 -10.93
C LYS A 166 19.35 -26.21 -10.18
N LEU A 167 18.53 -26.55 -9.17
CA LEU A 167 18.64 -27.81 -8.43
C LEU A 167 18.44 -29.02 -9.34
N THR A 168 17.43 -28.97 -10.22
CA THR A 168 17.16 -30.03 -11.20
C THR A 168 18.30 -30.17 -12.21
N ALA A 169 18.84 -29.04 -12.71
CA ALA A 169 19.97 -29.05 -13.63
C ALA A 169 21.24 -29.66 -12.99
N LEU A 170 21.46 -29.46 -11.68
CA LEU A 170 22.55 -30.13 -10.95
C LEU A 170 22.34 -31.64 -10.82
N VAL A 171 21.09 -32.11 -10.74
CA VAL A 171 20.78 -33.55 -10.71
C VAL A 171 20.93 -34.17 -12.10
N CYS A 172 20.50 -33.47 -13.16
CA CYS A 172 20.54 -33.96 -14.54
C CYS A 172 21.90 -33.81 -15.23
N LYS A 173 22.86 -33.06 -14.67
CA LYS A 173 24.22 -33.00 -15.22
C LYS A 173 24.87 -34.38 -15.11
N PRO A 174 25.09 -35.11 -16.23
CA PRO A 174 25.79 -36.38 -16.18
C PRO A 174 27.19 -36.12 -15.63
N THR A 175 27.64 -36.97 -14.71
CA THR A 175 29.03 -36.96 -14.28
C THR A 175 29.89 -37.23 -15.52
N PRO A 176 31.04 -36.55 -15.69
CA PRO A 176 31.90 -36.71 -16.86
C PRO A 176 32.37 -38.17 -17.08
N GLU A 177 32.15 -39.05 -16.11
CA GLU A 177 32.43 -40.48 -16.18
C GLU A 177 31.33 -41.29 -16.87
N ASP A 178 30.05 -40.90 -16.81
CA ASP A 178 28.96 -41.59 -17.52
C ASP A 178 29.12 -41.53 -19.05
N LYS A 179 29.88 -40.55 -19.55
CA LYS A 179 30.22 -40.43 -20.97
C LYS A 179 31.44 -41.28 -21.38
N ARG A 180 32.19 -41.83 -20.42
CA ARG A 180 33.38 -42.66 -20.67
C ARG A 180 33.15 -44.16 -20.46
N SER A 181 31.99 -44.55 -19.95
CA SER A 181 31.65 -45.93 -19.55
C SER A 181 31.42 -46.96 -20.66
N SER A 182 31.98 -46.81 -21.87
CA SER A 182 31.90 -47.91 -22.84
C SER A 182 33.03 -47.99 -23.88
N ALA A 183 33.67 -46.88 -24.27
CA ALA A 183 34.60 -46.91 -25.41
C ALA A 183 36.10 -46.89 -25.04
N ASP A 184 36.51 -46.34 -23.90
CA ASP A 184 37.93 -45.99 -23.65
C ASP A 184 38.65 -46.82 -22.58
N LEU A 185 37.98 -47.79 -21.93
CA LEU A 185 38.65 -48.74 -21.03
C LEU A 185 39.49 -49.79 -21.80
N LEU A 186 39.47 -49.74 -23.14
CA LEU A 186 40.30 -50.53 -24.04
C LEU A 186 41.11 -49.62 -24.97
N GLY A 187 41.83 -48.64 -24.42
CA GLY A 187 42.95 -48.06 -25.15
C GLY A 187 43.89 -49.18 -25.61
N PRO A 188 44.35 -49.21 -26.88
CA PRO A 188 45.13 -50.31 -27.41
C PRO A 188 46.37 -50.49 -26.54
N ALA A 189 46.50 -51.67 -25.95
CA ALA A 189 47.72 -52.12 -25.30
C ALA A 189 48.81 -52.26 -26.38
N ALA A 190 49.43 -51.15 -26.74
CA ALA A 190 50.76 -51.17 -27.33
C ALA A 190 51.68 -51.68 -26.22
N ASP A 191 52.24 -52.87 -26.45
CA ASP A 191 53.06 -53.70 -25.57
C ASP A 191 52.28 -54.50 -24.51
N GLY A 192 52.20 -55.82 -24.75
CA GLY A 192 51.52 -56.86 -23.95
C GLY A 192 52.05 -57.07 -22.53
N LYS A 193 52.26 -56.00 -21.77
CA LYS A 193 52.62 -56.01 -20.36
C LYS A 193 51.36 -56.28 -19.55
N ARG A 194 51.20 -57.52 -19.08
CA ARG A 194 50.11 -57.90 -18.15
C ARG A 194 50.07 -56.89 -16.99
N MET A 195 48.98 -56.14 -16.88
CA MET A 195 48.71 -55.26 -15.74
C MET A 195 48.83 -56.08 -14.45
N SER A 196 49.78 -55.71 -13.59
CA SER A 196 49.94 -56.36 -12.29
C SER A 196 48.63 -56.25 -11.50
N LYS A 197 48.31 -57.25 -10.66
CA LYS A 197 47.17 -57.21 -9.73
C LYS A 197 47.17 -55.92 -8.89
N SER A 198 48.36 -55.36 -8.60
CA SER A 198 48.51 -54.06 -7.93
C SER A 198 48.05 -52.89 -8.80
N GLY A 199 48.38 -52.89 -10.09
CA GLY A 199 47.98 -51.85 -11.04
C GLY A 199 46.47 -51.81 -11.29
N ILE A 200 45.83 -52.98 -11.36
CA ILE A 200 44.35 -53.08 -11.48
C ILE A 200 43.68 -52.47 -10.24
N ARG A 201 44.15 -52.81 -9.03
CA ARG A 201 43.63 -52.24 -7.78
C ARG A 201 43.86 -50.73 -7.68
N ALA A 202 45.01 -50.24 -8.13
CA ALA A 202 45.32 -48.81 -8.15
C ALA A 202 44.46 -48.04 -9.17
N ALA A 203 44.14 -48.65 -10.32
CA ALA A 203 43.24 -48.07 -11.32
C ALA A 203 41.81 -47.99 -10.81
N VAL A 204 41.29 -49.08 -10.22
CA VAL A 204 39.95 -49.12 -9.60
C VAL A 204 39.85 -48.09 -8.46
N ALA A 205 40.82 -48.04 -7.54
CA ALA A 205 40.82 -47.07 -6.45
C ALA A 205 40.91 -45.61 -6.96
N ARG A 206 41.62 -45.37 -8.07
CA ARG A 206 41.70 -44.04 -8.69
C ARG A 206 40.38 -43.63 -9.35
N ASP A 207 39.70 -44.56 -10.01
CA ASP A 207 38.40 -44.27 -10.64
C ASP A 207 37.30 -44.11 -9.57
N GLU A 208 37.32 -44.89 -8.50
CA GLU A 208 36.46 -44.68 -7.32
C GLU A 208 36.69 -43.29 -6.69
N LEU A 209 37.95 -42.88 -6.54
CA LEU A 209 38.29 -41.55 -6.01
C LEU A 209 37.73 -40.42 -6.89
N LYS A 210 37.90 -40.49 -8.21
CA LYS A 210 37.37 -39.48 -9.16
C LYS A 210 35.85 -39.43 -9.15
N ARG A 211 35.19 -40.59 -9.08
CA ARG A 211 33.74 -40.67 -8.94
C ARG A 211 33.29 -39.97 -7.65
N PHE A 212 33.96 -40.25 -6.53
CA PHE A 212 33.63 -39.61 -5.26
C PHE A 212 33.91 -38.11 -5.26
N GLU A 213 34.97 -37.63 -5.91
CA GLU A 213 35.27 -36.21 -6.14
C GLU A 213 34.17 -35.50 -6.94
N GLY A 214 33.71 -36.10 -8.05
CA GLY A 214 32.63 -35.53 -8.87
C GLY A 214 31.30 -35.46 -8.13
N GLU A 215 30.95 -36.52 -7.39
CA GLU A 215 29.74 -36.55 -6.56
C GLU A 215 29.81 -35.54 -5.40
N ALA A 216 30.97 -35.38 -4.76
CA ALA A 216 31.20 -34.39 -3.70
C ALA A 216 31.09 -32.95 -4.22
N ALA A 217 31.69 -32.63 -5.37
CA ALA A 217 31.59 -31.31 -6.00
C ALA A 217 30.14 -30.94 -6.38
N ARG A 218 29.37 -31.92 -6.87
CA ARG A 218 27.94 -31.75 -7.16
C ARG A 218 27.13 -31.50 -5.89
N LEU A 219 27.36 -32.27 -4.84
CA LEU A 219 26.67 -32.10 -3.55
C LEU A 219 27.02 -30.75 -2.91
N ARG A 220 28.27 -30.32 -3.00
CA ARG A 220 28.73 -28.99 -2.57
C ARG A 220 28.01 -27.85 -3.27
N SER A 221 27.98 -27.87 -4.60
CA SER A 221 27.27 -26.85 -5.38
C SER A 221 25.78 -26.80 -5.02
N ARG A 222 25.18 -27.96 -4.73
CA ARG A 222 23.79 -28.06 -4.29
C ARG A 222 23.59 -27.51 -2.87
N THR A 223 24.49 -27.81 -1.93
CA THR A 223 24.41 -27.27 -0.56
C THR A 223 24.56 -25.76 -0.54
N GLU A 224 25.48 -25.19 -1.33
CA GLU A 224 25.69 -23.75 -1.41
C GLU A 224 24.43 -23.03 -1.94
N LEU A 225 23.83 -23.53 -3.03
CA LEU A 225 22.57 -22.99 -3.55
C LEU A 225 21.41 -23.08 -2.54
N LEU A 226 21.34 -24.17 -1.76
CA LEU A 226 20.31 -24.32 -0.74
C LEU A 226 20.55 -23.40 0.46
N CYS A 227 21.79 -23.18 0.87
CA CYS A 227 22.14 -22.20 1.90
C CYS A 227 21.71 -20.79 1.49
N ASP A 228 22.05 -20.37 0.26
CA ASP A 228 21.67 -19.05 -0.28
C ASP A 228 20.14 -18.89 -0.36
N ALA A 229 19.44 -19.95 -0.76
CA ALA A 229 17.98 -19.94 -0.84
C ALA A 229 17.32 -19.84 0.55
N CYS A 230 17.79 -20.64 1.52
CA CYS A 230 17.28 -20.59 2.89
C CYS A 230 17.53 -19.22 3.54
N ALA A 231 18.73 -18.65 3.37
CA ALA A 231 19.05 -17.32 3.90
C ALA A 231 18.12 -16.23 3.31
N ARG A 232 17.84 -16.28 2.00
CA ARG A 232 16.89 -15.34 1.36
C ARG A 232 15.45 -15.53 1.84
N LEU A 233 15.03 -16.77 2.09
CA LEU A 233 13.71 -17.06 2.63
C LEU A 233 13.54 -16.58 4.07
N GLU A 234 14.56 -16.75 4.93
CA GLU A 234 14.55 -16.25 6.31
C GLU A 234 14.50 -14.72 6.35
N VAL A 235 15.29 -14.04 5.50
CA VAL A 235 15.22 -12.58 5.38
C VAL A 235 13.83 -12.14 4.92
N ALA A 236 13.23 -12.82 3.94
CA ALA A 236 11.89 -12.52 3.48
C ALA A 236 10.83 -12.72 4.58
N GLU A 237 10.91 -13.81 5.35
CA GLU A 237 10.03 -14.10 6.49
C GLU A 237 10.16 -13.05 7.61
N SER A 238 11.37 -12.57 7.89
CA SER A 238 11.58 -11.49 8.88
C SER A 238 11.08 -10.12 8.42
N SER A 239 10.95 -9.91 7.10
CA SER A 239 10.55 -8.62 6.53
C SER A 239 9.04 -8.41 6.42
N THR A 240 8.21 -9.45 6.63
CA THR A 240 6.75 -9.32 6.47
C THR A 240 6.10 -8.46 7.55
N ALA A 241 6.76 -8.24 8.68
CA ALA A 241 6.24 -7.46 9.80
C ALA A 241 6.23 -5.93 9.57
N THR A 242 6.77 -5.42 8.46
CA THR A 242 6.88 -3.97 8.22
C THR A 242 5.59 -3.29 7.81
N ASP A 243 4.58 -4.06 7.35
CA ASP A 243 3.44 -3.50 6.62
C ASP A 243 2.25 -3.19 7.53
N MET A 244 2.10 -3.95 8.61
CA MET A 244 1.09 -3.72 9.64
C MET A 244 1.13 -2.31 10.27
N PRO A 245 2.29 -1.75 10.68
CA PRO A 245 2.33 -0.38 11.21
C PRO A 245 1.94 0.68 10.16
N GLU A 246 2.19 0.45 8.87
CA GLU A 246 1.75 1.37 7.81
C GLU A 246 0.22 1.38 7.66
N VAL A 247 -0.43 0.21 7.81
CA VAL A 247 -1.91 0.12 7.76
C VAL A 247 -2.53 0.71 9.03
N GLU A 248 -1.96 0.45 10.21
CA GLU A 248 -2.40 1.08 11.46
C GLU A 248 -2.27 2.60 11.40
N GLN A 249 -1.20 3.10 10.78
CA GLN A 249 -1.03 4.53 10.53
C GLN A 249 -2.12 5.09 9.61
N LEU A 250 -2.59 4.34 8.60
CA LEU A 250 -3.72 4.80 7.77
C LEU A 250 -5.05 4.90 8.53
N ILE A 251 -5.26 4.03 9.52
CA ILE A 251 -6.44 4.12 10.40
C ILE A 251 -6.32 5.37 11.28
N ASN A 252 -5.15 5.59 11.89
CA ASN A 252 -4.87 6.78 12.69
C ASN A 252 -5.01 8.07 11.85
N ASP A 253 -4.55 8.06 10.60
CA ASP A 253 -4.72 9.17 9.66
C ASP A 253 -6.20 9.42 9.37
N ALA A 254 -7.01 8.37 9.18
CA ALA A 254 -8.44 8.50 8.95
C ALA A 254 -9.17 9.08 10.18
N ASP A 255 -8.81 8.64 11.39
CA ASP A 255 -9.34 9.19 12.63
C ASP A 255 -8.94 10.65 12.86
N ALA A 256 -7.68 11.00 12.56
CA ALA A 256 -7.20 12.37 12.63
C ALA A 256 -7.92 13.28 11.61
N MET A 257 -8.19 12.78 10.39
CA MET A 257 -9.01 13.48 9.39
C MET A 257 -10.44 13.70 9.89
N LEU A 258 -11.08 12.67 10.45
CA LEU A 258 -12.43 12.78 11.00
C LEU A 258 -12.50 13.79 12.13
N SER A 259 -11.56 13.75 13.07
CA SER A 259 -11.49 14.70 14.18
C SER A 259 -11.32 16.15 13.70
N ALA A 260 -10.46 16.38 12.69
CA ALA A 260 -10.26 17.70 12.10
C ALA A 260 -11.48 18.21 11.32
N LEU A 261 -12.22 17.33 10.65
CA LEU A 261 -13.46 17.70 9.98
C LEU A 261 -14.57 18.01 10.99
N ASP A 262 -14.67 17.25 12.08
CA ASP A 262 -15.63 17.50 13.14
C ASP A 262 -15.37 18.83 13.87
N SER A 263 -14.10 19.19 14.11
CA SER A 263 -13.77 20.51 14.66
C SER A 263 -14.14 21.63 13.68
N GLY A 264 -13.81 21.47 12.38
CA GLY A 264 -14.14 22.46 11.36
C GLY A 264 -15.65 22.67 11.16
N VAL A 265 -16.46 21.59 11.24
CA VAL A 265 -17.93 21.71 11.18
C VAL A 265 -18.47 22.47 12.39
N LYS A 266 -17.95 22.22 13.60
CA LYS A 266 -18.35 22.95 14.82
C LYS A 266 -18.01 24.44 14.74
N GLU A 267 -16.82 24.77 14.24
CA GLU A 267 -16.39 26.16 14.01
C GLU A 267 -17.35 26.89 13.06
N LEU A 268 -17.69 26.29 11.91
CA LEU A 268 -18.63 26.90 10.96
C LEU A 268 -20.05 27.04 11.50
N ILE A 269 -20.52 26.09 12.32
CA ILE A 269 -21.82 26.21 12.99
C ILE A 269 -21.80 27.40 13.95
N GLY A 270 -20.73 27.55 14.75
CA GLY A 270 -20.55 28.70 15.64
C GLY A 270 -20.49 30.03 14.89
N GLU A 271 -19.78 30.09 13.77
CA GLU A 271 -19.75 31.27 12.89
C GLU A 271 -21.15 31.59 12.32
N GLN A 272 -21.89 30.57 11.88
CA GLN A 272 -23.24 30.75 11.35
C GLN A 272 -24.20 31.32 12.40
N GLU A 273 -24.16 30.80 13.63
CA GLU A 273 -24.98 31.28 14.74
C GLU A 273 -24.61 32.71 15.14
N CYS A 274 -23.32 33.04 15.19
CA CYS A 274 -22.84 34.40 15.45
C CYS A 274 -23.30 35.40 14.37
N LEU A 275 -23.21 35.01 13.08
CA LEU A 275 -23.68 35.82 11.96
C LEU A 275 -25.20 36.03 11.99
N LYS A 276 -25.97 35.00 12.35
CA LYS A 276 -27.44 35.12 12.54
C LYS A 276 -27.78 36.08 13.67
N SER A 277 -27.15 35.93 14.84
CA SER A 277 -27.35 36.85 15.97
C SER A 277 -27.03 38.29 15.59
N SER A 278 -25.92 38.52 14.88
CA SER A 278 -25.52 39.84 14.41
C SER A 278 -26.53 40.44 13.42
N LEU A 279 -27.07 39.62 12.50
CA LEU A 279 -28.08 40.05 11.55
C LEU A 279 -29.39 40.43 12.27
N ASP A 280 -29.80 39.64 13.27
CA ASP A 280 -31.01 39.90 14.05
C ASP A 280 -30.87 41.21 14.85
N GLU A 281 -29.74 41.42 15.53
CA GLU A 281 -29.43 42.66 16.26
C GLU A 281 -29.47 43.90 15.37
N VAL A 282 -28.79 43.84 14.22
CA VAL A 282 -28.77 44.96 13.25
C VAL A 282 -30.16 45.21 12.67
N SER A 283 -30.91 44.16 12.35
CA SER A 283 -32.27 44.26 11.81
C SER A 283 -33.24 44.88 12.81
N CYS A 284 -33.18 44.46 14.08
CA CYS A 284 -33.97 45.05 15.17
C CYS A 284 -33.62 46.52 15.40
N GLY A 285 -32.33 46.87 15.43
CA GLY A 285 -31.87 48.25 15.61
C GLY A 285 -32.37 49.20 14.50
N LEU A 286 -32.26 48.76 13.24
CA LEU A 286 -32.74 49.54 12.10
C LEU A 286 -34.28 49.64 12.04
N ALA A 287 -35.00 48.60 12.46
CA ALA A 287 -36.47 48.62 12.55
C ALA A 287 -36.96 49.61 13.62
N LEU A 288 -36.32 49.66 14.78
CA LEU A 288 -36.61 50.65 15.83
C LEU A 288 -36.36 52.07 15.33
N GLN A 289 -35.21 52.32 14.70
CA GLN A 289 -34.88 53.62 14.15
C GLN A 289 -35.90 54.06 13.08
N LYS A 290 -36.39 53.13 12.25
CA LYS A 290 -37.47 53.41 11.28
C LYS A 290 -38.78 53.80 11.97
N ALA A 291 -39.18 53.08 13.02
CA ALA A 291 -40.39 53.40 13.78
C ALA A 291 -40.31 54.79 14.42
N GLU A 292 -39.17 55.14 15.04
CA GLU A 292 -38.94 56.47 15.61
C GLU A 292 -39.06 57.59 14.55
N PHE A 293 -38.53 57.37 13.34
CA PHE A 293 -38.70 58.31 12.24
C PHE A 293 -40.15 58.41 11.74
N GLN A 294 -40.91 57.32 11.76
CA GLN A 294 -42.33 57.32 11.38
C GLN A 294 -43.20 58.04 12.41
N ASP A 295 -42.95 57.84 13.70
CA ASP A 295 -43.67 58.51 14.78
C ASP A 295 -43.38 60.01 14.79
N THR A 296 -42.12 60.41 14.55
CA THR A 296 -41.77 61.83 14.42
C THR A 296 -42.44 62.45 13.20
N LEU A 297 -42.47 61.78 12.04
CA LEU A 297 -43.22 62.22 10.86
C LEU A 297 -44.72 62.39 11.17
N ALA A 298 -45.34 61.42 11.86
CA ALA A 298 -46.75 61.49 12.26
C ALA A 298 -47.01 62.67 13.21
N SER A 299 -46.10 62.94 14.15
CA SER A 299 -46.19 64.08 15.08
C SER A 299 -46.09 65.44 14.36
N PHE A 300 -45.32 65.52 13.27
CA PHE A 300 -45.26 66.73 12.45
C PHE A 300 -46.51 66.89 11.58
N ALA A 301 -47.08 65.80 11.09
CA ALA A 301 -48.34 65.83 10.34
C ALA A 301 -49.51 66.31 11.22
N THR A 302 -49.63 65.82 12.46
CA THR A 302 -50.67 66.29 13.39
C THR A 302 -50.47 67.75 13.77
N LYS A 303 -49.22 68.19 14.01
CA LYS A 303 -48.90 69.63 14.20
C LYS A 303 -49.29 70.47 12.99
N ARG A 304 -49.07 69.98 11.77
CA ARG A 304 -49.48 70.65 10.53
C ARG A 304 -50.99 70.84 10.48
N ASP A 305 -51.76 69.82 10.85
CA ASP A 305 -53.22 69.86 10.82
C ASP A 305 -53.78 70.84 11.87
N THR A 306 -53.24 70.85 13.09
CA THR A 306 -53.61 71.84 14.12
C THR A 306 -53.23 73.27 13.69
N LEU A 307 -52.07 73.44 13.07
CA LEU A 307 -51.64 74.74 12.53
C LEU A 307 -52.47 75.16 11.30
N GLN A 308 -53.09 74.22 10.56
CA GLN A 308 -54.03 74.52 9.48
C GLN A 308 -55.35 75.11 9.99
N GLU A 309 -55.84 74.65 11.13
CA GLU A 309 -57.01 75.24 11.81
C GLU A 309 -56.69 76.67 12.28
N GLU A 310 -55.50 76.89 12.85
CA GLU A 310 -55.01 78.23 13.23
C GLU A 310 -54.70 79.14 12.03
N ARG A 311 -54.27 78.57 10.88
CA ARG A 311 -53.95 79.31 9.63
C ARG A 311 -55.16 80.01 9.01
N ALA A 312 -56.38 79.50 9.21
CA ALA A 312 -57.61 80.22 8.84
C ALA A 312 -57.75 81.56 9.59
N ILE A 313 -57.14 81.66 10.79
CA ILE A 313 -57.13 82.84 11.65
C ILE A 313 -55.92 83.74 11.31
N LEU A 314 -54.78 83.15 10.94
CA LEU A 314 -53.50 83.84 10.71
C LEU A 314 -53.24 84.30 9.27
N ALA A 315 -54.24 84.36 8.38
CA ALA A 315 -54.09 84.67 6.95
C ALA A 315 -53.39 86.01 6.56
N ARG A 316 -52.93 86.80 7.53
CA ARG A 316 -52.10 88.01 7.37
C ARG A 316 -50.70 87.89 7.99
N ARG A 317 -50.51 86.99 8.95
CA ARG A 317 -49.20 86.41 9.32
C ARG A 317 -48.63 85.53 8.18
N LEU A 318 -49.42 85.35 7.13
CA LEU A 318 -49.33 84.36 6.08
C LEU A 318 -48.09 84.54 5.17
N GLU A 319 -47.52 85.74 4.99
CA GLU A 319 -46.22 85.92 4.31
C GLU A 319 -45.03 85.46 5.16
N GLU A 320 -45.01 85.79 6.46
CA GLU A 320 -43.96 85.34 7.40
C GLU A 320 -44.03 83.81 7.61
N VAL A 321 -45.24 83.25 7.63
CA VAL A 321 -45.51 81.81 7.66
C VAL A 321 -45.16 81.13 6.33
N GLN A 322 -45.22 81.82 5.18
CA GLN A 322 -44.81 81.24 3.89
C GLN A 322 -43.32 80.90 3.89
N MET A 323 -42.48 81.82 4.38
CA MET A 323 -41.04 81.56 4.54
C MET A 323 -40.75 80.42 5.55
N GLN A 324 -41.59 80.28 6.59
CA GLN A 324 -41.48 79.16 7.55
C GLN A 324 -42.01 77.83 6.98
N LEU A 325 -43.02 77.85 6.10
CA LEU A 325 -43.50 76.68 5.37
C LEU A 325 -42.43 76.14 4.43
N ASP A 326 -41.75 77.02 3.70
CA ASP A 326 -40.64 76.63 2.83
C ASP A 326 -39.51 75.94 3.66
N GLN A 327 -39.23 76.42 4.88
CA GLN A 327 -38.29 75.77 5.80
C GLN A 327 -38.77 74.39 6.30
N VAL A 328 -40.08 74.24 6.56
CA VAL A 328 -40.67 72.95 6.98
C VAL A 328 -40.71 71.95 5.83
N ASP A 329 -41.00 72.38 4.60
CA ASP A 329 -40.99 71.54 3.41
C ASP A 329 -39.56 71.09 3.07
N GLU A 330 -38.58 71.98 3.20
CA GLU A 330 -37.16 71.65 3.04
C GLU A 330 -36.69 70.65 4.12
N ALA A 331 -37.10 70.85 5.37
CA ALA A 331 -36.83 69.90 6.45
C ALA A 331 -37.50 68.54 6.16
N THR A 332 -38.78 68.52 5.76
CA THR A 332 -39.54 67.30 5.43
C THR A 332 -38.89 66.54 4.29
N ALA A 333 -38.47 67.23 3.22
CA ALA A 333 -37.74 66.63 2.11
C ALA A 333 -36.39 66.04 2.55
N SER A 334 -35.65 66.73 3.43
CA SER A 334 -34.39 66.26 4.00
C SER A 334 -34.59 64.98 4.83
N TYR A 335 -35.64 64.90 5.64
CA TYR A 335 -35.95 63.69 6.43
C TYR A 335 -36.46 62.53 5.57
N HIS A 336 -37.27 62.78 4.54
CA HIS A 336 -37.64 61.74 3.57
C HIS A 336 -36.44 61.19 2.81
N LYS A 337 -35.43 62.03 2.54
CA LYS A 337 -34.17 61.59 1.95
C LYS A 337 -33.42 60.66 2.92
N LYS A 338 -33.28 61.04 4.19
CA LYS A 338 -32.66 60.20 5.23
C LYS A 338 -33.38 58.87 5.43
N SER A 339 -34.73 58.88 5.44
CA SER A 339 -35.52 57.65 5.55
C SER A 339 -35.24 56.68 4.40
N ARG A 340 -35.21 57.17 3.15
CA ARG A 340 -34.84 56.35 1.97
C ARG A 340 -33.40 55.84 2.04
N GLU A 341 -32.48 56.64 2.58
CA GLU A 341 -31.08 56.24 2.76
C GLU A 341 -30.93 55.09 3.77
N ILE A 342 -31.64 55.15 4.90
CA ILE A 342 -31.67 54.06 5.89
C ILE A 342 -32.31 52.80 5.30
N GLU A 343 -33.40 52.92 4.53
CA GLU A 343 -34.00 51.75 3.86
C GLU A 343 -33.10 51.12 2.80
N ALA A 344 -32.23 51.91 2.15
CA ALA A 344 -31.20 51.39 1.27
C ALA A 344 -30.11 50.67 2.08
N GLN A 345 -29.61 51.27 3.16
CA GLN A 345 -28.61 50.67 4.05
C GLN A 345 -29.10 49.35 4.67
N LEU A 346 -30.37 49.27 5.06
CA LEU A 346 -30.97 48.03 5.55
C LEU A 346 -30.93 46.94 4.49
N ARG A 347 -31.39 47.24 3.26
CA ARG A 347 -31.37 46.25 2.17
C ARG A 347 -29.95 45.78 1.82
N ASP A 348 -29.00 46.70 1.76
CA ASP A 348 -27.61 46.38 1.41
C ASP A 348 -26.92 45.55 2.51
N THR A 349 -27.16 45.88 3.79
CA THR A 349 -26.61 45.11 4.92
C THR A 349 -27.26 43.73 5.04
N THR A 350 -28.60 43.61 4.90
CA THR A 350 -29.29 42.32 4.86
C THR A 350 -28.75 41.44 3.75
N LYS A 351 -28.63 41.96 2.52
CA LYS A 351 -28.08 41.21 1.38
C LYS A 351 -26.65 40.71 1.64
N HIS A 352 -25.79 41.55 2.23
CA HIS A 352 -24.42 41.17 2.57
C HIS A 352 -24.37 40.01 3.57
N PHE A 353 -25.23 40.01 4.59
CA PHE A 353 -25.32 38.90 5.55
C PHE A 353 -25.94 37.65 4.92
N GLU A 354 -26.97 37.78 4.08
CA GLU A 354 -27.53 36.65 3.32
C GLU A 354 -26.49 35.96 2.43
N GLU A 355 -25.66 36.75 1.73
CA GLU A 355 -24.55 36.24 0.92
C GLU A 355 -23.50 35.50 1.78
N LYS A 356 -23.16 36.03 2.97
CA LYS A 356 -22.28 35.36 3.93
C LYS A 356 -22.88 34.07 4.48
N ILE A 357 -24.16 34.06 4.84
CA ILE A 357 -24.87 32.88 5.33
C ILE A 357 -24.92 31.81 4.24
N ALA A 358 -25.25 32.18 3.00
CA ALA A 358 -25.23 31.26 1.86
C ALA A 358 -23.81 30.70 1.61
N GLY A 359 -22.78 31.53 1.75
CA GLY A 359 -21.38 31.10 1.68
C GLY A 359 -21.02 30.07 2.76
N SER A 360 -21.39 30.34 4.01
CA SER A 360 -21.18 29.41 5.14
C SER A 360 -21.91 28.08 4.93
N PHE A 361 -23.17 28.11 4.48
CA PHE A 361 -23.94 26.90 4.16
C PHE A 361 -23.27 26.06 3.05
N CYS A 362 -22.77 26.70 1.99
CA CYS A 362 -22.02 26.00 0.94
C CYS A 362 -20.75 25.33 1.48
N GLN A 363 -20.06 25.98 2.44
CA GLN A 363 -18.87 25.44 3.07
C GLN A 363 -19.21 24.28 4.02
N GLN A 364 -20.26 24.41 4.82
CA GLN A 364 -20.77 23.36 5.69
C GLN A 364 -21.15 22.11 4.90
N LYS A 365 -21.86 22.26 3.78
CA LYS A 365 -22.18 21.15 2.87
C LYS A 365 -20.91 20.46 2.36
N ARG A 366 -19.90 21.22 1.95
CA ARG A 366 -18.60 20.66 1.50
C ARG A 366 -17.90 19.88 2.61
N LEU A 367 -17.88 20.39 3.84
CA LEU A 367 -17.30 19.68 4.98
C LEU A 367 -18.10 18.42 5.33
N ALA A 368 -19.43 18.46 5.23
CA ALA A 368 -20.28 17.29 5.45
C ALA A 368 -20.01 16.19 4.40
N ASP A 369 -19.90 16.57 3.12
CA ASP A 369 -19.54 15.65 2.04
C ASP A 369 -18.13 15.06 2.25
N GLU A 370 -17.17 15.87 2.72
CA GLU A 370 -15.81 15.40 3.06
C GLU A 370 -15.82 14.48 4.29
N LYS A 371 -16.66 14.76 5.30
CA LYS A 371 -16.85 13.89 6.46
C LYS A 371 -17.42 12.53 6.05
N LEU A 372 -18.42 12.52 5.17
CA LEU A 372 -18.95 11.27 4.61
C LEU A 372 -17.83 10.47 3.91
N ARG A 373 -16.99 11.15 3.11
CA ARG A 373 -15.82 10.51 2.48
C ARG A 373 -14.81 9.99 3.50
N ALA A 374 -14.52 10.72 4.57
CA ALA A 374 -13.60 10.29 5.61
C ALA A 374 -14.13 9.06 6.38
N VAL A 375 -15.44 8.98 6.64
CA VAL A 375 -16.08 7.78 7.21
C VAL A 375 -15.91 6.59 6.26
N SER A 376 -16.16 6.79 4.97
CA SER A 376 -15.92 5.78 3.94
C SER A 376 -14.45 5.36 3.87
N CYS A 377 -13.51 6.30 4.00
CA CYS A 377 -12.07 6.01 4.09
C CYS A 377 -11.77 5.13 5.30
N LYS A 378 -12.31 5.43 6.48
CA LYS A 378 -12.12 4.62 7.69
C LYS A 378 -12.66 3.19 7.53
N ALA A 379 -13.88 3.04 7.01
CA ALA A 379 -14.44 1.71 6.73
C ALA A 379 -13.54 0.93 5.74
N THR A 380 -13.08 1.61 4.69
CA THR A 380 -12.14 1.07 3.70
C THR A 380 -10.80 0.70 4.33
N ALA A 381 -10.30 1.48 5.31
CA ALA A 381 -9.07 1.21 6.04
C ALA A 381 -9.16 -0.10 6.82
N HIS A 382 -10.27 -0.32 7.53
CA HIS A 382 -10.51 -1.56 8.26
C HIS A 382 -10.60 -2.77 7.32
N THR A 383 -11.34 -2.66 6.22
CA THR A 383 -11.39 -3.76 5.24
C THR A 383 -10.04 -3.98 4.55
N ALA A 384 -9.25 -2.92 4.31
CA ALA A 384 -7.89 -3.04 3.79
C ALA A 384 -6.96 -3.74 4.79
N LEU A 385 -7.09 -3.45 6.10
CA LEU A 385 -6.39 -4.15 7.16
C LEU A 385 -6.74 -5.64 7.19
N ASP A 386 -8.01 -6.00 7.02
CA ASP A 386 -8.43 -7.40 6.95
C ASP A 386 -7.81 -8.09 5.73
N VAL A 387 -7.82 -7.43 4.55
CA VAL A 387 -7.21 -7.97 3.33
C VAL A 387 -5.70 -8.14 3.48
N VAL A 388 -4.99 -7.12 4.00
CA VAL A 388 -3.54 -7.18 4.19
C VAL A 388 -3.18 -8.25 5.23
N SER A 389 -3.89 -8.30 6.37
CA SER A 389 -3.60 -9.26 7.44
C SER A 389 -3.91 -10.70 7.04
N THR A 390 -5.00 -10.95 6.30
CA THR A 390 -5.32 -12.30 5.79
C THR A 390 -4.28 -12.76 4.78
N GLU A 391 -3.85 -11.88 3.90
CA GLU A 391 -2.81 -12.16 2.92
C GLU A 391 -1.43 -12.32 3.57
N GLU A 392 -1.09 -11.53 4.60
CA GLU A 392 0.15 -11.71 5.37
C GLU A 392 0.17 -13.05 6.12
N LYS A 393 -0.95 -13.45 6.75
CA LYS A 393 -1.09 -14.77 7.37
C LYS A 393 -0.93 -15.91 6.36
N ARG A 394 -1.52 -15.76 5.18
CA ARG A 394 -1.35 -16.73 4.09
C ARG A 394 0.11 -16.80 3.65
N ARG A 395 0.75 -15.67 3.40
CA ARG A 395 2.16 -15.58 2.97
C ARG A 395 3.12 -16.14 4.00
N SER A 396 2.98 -15.77 5.27
CA SER A 396 3.82 -16.28 6.36
C SER A 396 3.67 -17.79 6.50
N SER A 397 2.46 -18.33 6.35
CA SER A 397 2.23 -19.78 6.27
C SER A 397 2.97 -20.41 5.08
N ASP A 398 2.81 -19.86 3.88
CA ASP A 398 3.46 -20.37 2.67
C ASP A 398 5.01 -20.29 2.76
N LEU A 399 5.55 -19.17 3.22
CA LEU A 399 6.97 -18.98 3.51
C LEU A 399 7.48 -19.99 4.52
N GLY A 400 6.77 -20.16 5.65
CA GLY A 400 7.12 -21.14 6.67
C GLY A 400 7.11 -22.58 6.14
N THR A 401 6.20 -22.92 5.20
CA THR A 401 6.25 -24.23 4.53
C THR A 401 7.48 -24.38 3.63
N GLN A 402 7.86 -23.33 2.89
CA GLN A 402 9.04 -23.34 2.01
C GLN A 402 10.34 -23.41 2.82
N VAL A 403 10.47 -22.62 3.89
CA VAL A 403 11.61 -22.66 4.82
C VAL A 403 11.78 -24.06 5.40
N ARG A 404 10.70 -24.67 5.92
CA ARG A 404 10.75 -26.04 6.45
C ARG A 404 11.14 -27.06 5.38
N ARG A 405 10.56 -26.96 4.17
CA ARG A 405 10.84 -27.88 3.06
C ARG A 405 12.30 -27.79 2.63
N ARG A 406 12.83 -26.58 2.42
CA ARG A 406 14.21 -26.34 1.99
C ARG A 406 15.21 -26.61 3.10
N GLY A 407 14.90 -26.28 4.35
CA GLY A 407 15.69 -26.69 5.51
C GLY A 407 15.81 -28.21 5.64
N ALA A 408 14.74 -28.96 5.40
CA ALA A 408 14.78 -30.43 5.37
C ALA A 408 15.59 -30.99 4.18
N GLU A 409 15.56 -30.30 3.03
CA GLU A 409 16.38 -30.64 1.86
C GLU A 409 17.88 -30.35 2.11
N LEU A 410 18.19 -29.20 2.72
CA LEU A 410 19.53 -28.79 3.12
C LEU A 410 20.12 -29.80 4.11
N ARG A 411 19.38 -30.20 5.16
CA ARG A 411 19.82 -31.24 6.11
C ARG A 411 20.21 -32.54 5.42
N ARG A 412 19.34 -33.05 4.55
CA ARG A 412 19.60 -34.29 3.80
C ARG A 412 20.82 -34.15 2.88
N THR A 413 20.94 -33.02 2.18
CA THR A 413 22.04 -32.78 1.24
C THR A 413 23.37 -32.61 1.99
N CYS A 414 23.42 -31.86 3.09
CA CYS A 414 24.61 -31.74 3.94
C CYS A 414 25.03 -33.09 4.54
N ALA A 415 24.08 -33.90 5.03
CA ALA A 415 24.39 -35.23 5.56
C ALA A 415 24.94 -36.17 4.47
N ASN A 416 24.40 -36.09 3.25
CA ASN A 416 24.93 -36.83 2.09
C ASN A 416 26.33 -36.33 1.71
N TYR A 417 26.53 -35.01 1.70
CA TYR A 417 27.81 -34.39 1.39
C TYR A 417 28.90 -34.84 2.37
N ILE A 418 28.64 -34.80 3.69
CA ILE A 418 29.60 -35.26 4.70
C ILE A 418 29.92 -36.76 4.54
N ARG A 419 28.90 -37.60 4.29
CA ARG A 419 29.11 -39.04 4.04
C ARG A 419 29.97 -39.27 2.80
N GLN A 420 29.73 -38.48 1.75
CA GLN A 420 30.49 -38.54 0.51
C GLN A 420 31.94 -38.11 0.71
N GLU A 421 32.17 -37.02 1.45
CA GLU A 421 33.52 -36.54 1.78
C GLU A 421 34.30 -37.57 2.59
N ARG A 422 33.66 -38.25 3.55
CA ARG A 422 34.29 -39.38 4.26
C ARG A 422 34.66 -40.53 3.32
N SER A 423 33.74 -40.91 2.43
CA SER A 423 34.00 -41.97 1.45
C SER A 423 35.15 -41.61 0.49
N ARG A 424 35.23 -40.33 0.10
CA ARG A 424 36.34 -39.78 -0.69
C ARG A 424 37.68 -39.88 0.05
N MET A 425 37.69 -39.56 1.35
CA MET A 425 38.88 -39.68 2.20
C MET A 425 39.34 -41.13 2.35
N ASP A 426 38.40 -42.05 2.59
CA ASP A 426 38.70 -43.48 2.70
C ASP A 426 39.28 -44.04 1.39
N ALA A 427 38.70 -43.63 0.25
CA ALA A 427 39.22 -43.99 -1.07
C ALA A 427 40.62 -43.39 -1.33
N ALA A 428 40.84 -42.12 -0.99
CA ALA A 428 42.14 -41.47 -1.11
C ALA A 428 43.21 -42.17 -0.25
N ALA A 429 42.88 -42.51 1.00
CA ALA A 429 43.76 -43.25 1.90
C ALA A 429 44.08 -44.66 1.37
N SER A 430 43.08 -45.35 0.81
CA SER A 430 43.28 -46.68 0.19
C SER A 430 44.19 -46.60 -1.05
N TRP A 431 44.01 -45.56 -1.88
CA TRP A 431 44.84 -45.31 -3.06
C TRP A 431 46.27 -44.94 -2.67
N GLU A 432 46.47 -44.09 -1.66
CA GLU A 432 47.78 -43.75 -1.11
C GLU A 432 48.48 -44.98 -0.53
N ALA A 433 47.77 -45.84 0.21
CA ALA A 433 48.34 -47.09 0.74
C ALA A 433 48.76 -48.07 -0.37
N ILE A 434 48.00 -48.15 -1.48
CA ILE A 434 48.35 -48.95 -2.65
C ILE A 434 49.55 -48.32 -3.40
N ALA A 435 49.61 -47.00 -3.50
CA ALA A 435 50.70 -46.27 -4.14
C ALA A 435 52.01 -46.39 -3.34
N GLN A 436 51.95 -46.30 -2.01
CA GLN A 436 53.10 -46.49 -1.12
C GLN A 436 53.68 -47.90 -1.25
N ARG A 437 52.85 -48.94 -1.19
CA ARG A 437 53.27 -50.35 -1.40
C ARG A 437 53.83 -50.61 -2.80
N ALA A 438 53.42 -49.84 -3.81
CA ALA A 438 53.98 -49.91 -5.15
C ALA A 438 55.33 -49.17 -5.27
N SER A 439 55.56 -48.12 -4.46
CA SER A 439 56.81 -47.35 -4.40
C SER A 439 57.90 -47.99 -3.53
N GLU A 440 57.57 -48.89 -2.61
CA GLU A 440 58.56 -49.64 -1.81
C GLU A 440 59.52 -50.50 -2.67
N GLY A 441 59.23 -50.69 -3.97
CA GLY A 441 60.09 -51.35 -4.96
C GLY A 441 60.89 -50.45 -5.92
N SER A 442 60.83 -49.11 -5.80
CA SER A 442 61.62 -48.17 -6.63
C SER A 442 61.89 -46.88 -5.88
N GLN A 443 63.14 -46.39 -5.95
CA GLN A 443 63.68 -45.30 -5.13
C GLN A 443 62.72 -44.10 -4.93
N PRO A 444 62.73 -43.47 -3.74
CA PRO A 444 61.77 -42.47 -3.33
C PRO A 444 62.08 -41.11 -3.98
N SER A 445 61.51 -40.83 -5.15
CA SER A 445 61.44 -39.46 -5.67
C SER A 445 60.13 -38.80 -5.21
N SER A 446 60.28 -37.98 -4.17
CA SER A 446 59.45 -36.84 -3.75
C SER A 446 58.17 -36.53 -4.53
N SER A 447 57.03 -36.67 -3.86
CA SER A 447 56.01 -35.63 -3.60
C SER A 447 54.60 -36.24 -3.57
N SER A 448 54.15 -36.64 -2.38
CA SER A 448 52.76 -37.02 -2.11
C SER A 448 51.85 -35.80 -2.19
N ASN A 449 51.52 -35.34 -3.40
CA ASN A 449 50.65 -34.18 -3.65
C ASN A 449 49.14 -34.43 -3.33
N SER A 450 48.79 -35.59 -2.79
CA SER A 450 47.42 -36.00 -2.47
C SER A 450 46.95 -35.57 -1.07
N SER A 451 47.82 -35.64 -0.06
CA SER A 451 47.54 -35.22 1.32
C SER A 451 47.04 -33.75 1.46
N PRO A 452 47.68 -32.72 0.87
CA PRO A 452 47.21 -31.33 1.02
C PRO A 452 45.85 -31.08 0.35
N LYS A 453 45.50 -31.84 -0.70
CA LYS A 453 44.20 -31.72 -1.37
C LYS A 453 43.07 -32.28 -0.51
N VAL A 454 43.32 -33.36 0.23
CA VAL A 454 42.36 -33.96 1.17
C VAL A 454 42.13 -33.04 2.37
N GLU A 455 43.17 -32.39 2.88
CA GLU A 455 43.02 -31.39 3.95
C GLU A 455 42.24 -30.16 3.50
N GLN A 456 42.53 -29.63 2.31
CA GLN A 456 41.80 -28.49 1.75
C GLN A 456 40.32 -28.82 1.58
N ALA A 457 40.02 -29.98 1.01
CA ALA A 457 38.69 -30.54 0.89
C ALA A 457 37.92 -30.60 2.23
N TRP A 458 38.60 -30.99 3.30
CA TRP A 458 38.01 -31.06 4.63
C TRP A 458 37.68 -29.68 5.20
N ARG A 459 38.59 -28.70 5.06
CA ARG A 459 38.35 -27.33 5.50
C ARG A 459 37.18 -26.70 4.76
N GLU A 460 37.10 -26.96 3.46
CA GLU A 460 35.99 -26.55 2.60
C GLU A 460 34.66 -27.18 3.03
N ALA A 461 34.67 -28.46 3.40
CA ALA A 461 33.48 -29.13 3.94
C ALA A 461 33.06 -28.54 5.30
N GLN A 462 34.02 -28.24 6.18
CA GLN A 462 33.76 -27.58 7.46
C GLN A 462 33.14 -26.19 7.28
N ASP A 463 33.64 -25.39 6.35
CA ASP A 463 33.11 -24.06 6.05
C ASP A 463 31.63 -24.11 5.60
N ILE A 464 31.29 -25.03 4.70
CA ILE A 464 29.90 -25.22 4.24
C ILE A 464 28.99 -25.64 5.40
N VAL A 465 29.46 -26.53 6.26
CA VAL A 465 28.69 -26.98 7.43
C VAL A 465 28.49 -25.83 8.43
N GLN A 466 29.50 -24.99 8.64
CA GLN A 466 29.38 -23.79 9.48
C GLN A 466 28.38 -22.78 8.92
N ARG A 467 28.37 -22.57 7.60
CA ARG A 467 27.37 -21.74 6.93
C ARG A 467 25.95 -22.31 7.00
N ALA A 468 25.79 -23.63 6.92
CA ALA A 468 24.49 -24.28 7.01
C ALA A 468 23.92 -24.33 8.44
N LEU A 469 24.79 -24.46 9.45
CA LEU A 469 24.43 -24.63 10.86
C LEU A 469 23.40 -23.64 11.43
N PRO A 470 23.53 -22.31 11.24
CA PRO A 470 22.53 -21.34 11.74
C PRO A 470 21.15 -21.54 11.09
N LEU A 471 21.11 -21.76 9.77
CA LEU A 471 19.88 -22.00 9.01
C LEU A 471 19.18 -23.29 9.46
N LEU A 472 19.98 -24.32 9.79
CA LEU A 472 19.47 -25.59 10.29
C LEU A 472 18.88 -25.51 11.70
N ARG A 473 19.42 -24.61 12.54
CA ARG A 473 18.89 -24.34 13.89
C ARG A 473 17.60 -23.55 13.84
N ALA A 474 17.51 -22.53 12.97
CA ALA A 474 16.29 -21.76 12.76
C ALA A 474 15.13 -22.62 12.22
N CYS A 475 15.43 -23.60 11.36
CA CYS A 475 14.45 -24.53 10.81
C CYS A 475 14.02 -25.68 11.75
N ALA A 476 14.53 -25.75 12.98
CA ALA A 476 14.17 -26.82 13.91
C ALA A 476 12.71 -26.65 14.36
N PRO A 477 11.86 -27.70 14.28
CA PRO A 477 10.50 -27.59 14.81
C PRO A 477 10.58 -27.21 16.29
N PRO A 478 9.72 -26.30 16.79
CA PRO A 478 9.68 -26.01 18.21
C PRO A 478 9.47 -27.35 18.90
N ARG A 479 10.41 -27.74 19.76
CA ARG A 479 10.26 -28.93 20.57
C ARG A 479 8.93 -28.75 21.28
N ARG A 480 7.92 -29.57 20.93
CA ARG A 480 6.72 -29.69 21.74
C ARG A 480 7.20 -30.08 23.12
N ILE A 481 7.36 -29.09 23.99
CA ILE A 481 7.39 -29.32 25.41
C ILE A 481 5.97 -29.82 25.65
N VAL A 482 5.82 -31.14 25.66
CA VAL A 482 4.65 -31.79 26.22
C VAL A 482 4.71 -31.38 27.69
N ALA A 483 4.11 -30.23 28.01
CA ALA A 483 3.75 -29.92 29.37
C ALA A 483 2.86 -31.09 29.78
N ALA A 484 3.41 -31.98 30.61
CA ALA A 484 2.66 -33.05 31.21
C ALA A 484 1.42 -32.40 31.82
N GLN A 485 0.25 -32.69 31.27
CA GLN A 485 -1.02 -32.34 31.88
C GLN A 485 -1.01 -33.00 33.25
N VAL A 486 -0.74 -32.20 34.28
CA VAL A 486 -1.06 -32.53 35.66
C VAL A 486 -2.58 -32.56 35.71
N PRO A 487 -3.23 -33.70 36.01
CA PRO A 487 -4.67 -33.75 36.13
C PRO A 487 -5.05 -32.94 37.37
N ALA A 488 -5.71 -31.79 37.15
CA ALA A 488 -6.36 -31.03 38.19
C ALA A 488 -7.59 -31.83 38.66
N GLY A 489 -7.41 -32.61 39.73
CA GLY A 489 -8.51 -33.08 40.55
C GLY A 489 -9.16 -31.87 41.22
N GLY A 490 -10.40 -31.59 40.84
CA GLY A 490 -11.19 -30.48 41.38
C GLY A 490 -12.65 -30.89 41.46
N SER A 491 -12.94 -31.76 42.43
CA SER A 491 -14.28 -31.97 42.97
C SER A 491 -14.68 -30.72 43.77
N GLY A 492 -15.78 -30.07 43.41
CA GLY A 492 -16.28 -28.90 44.13
C GLY A 492 -17.63 -28.45 43.61
N SER A 493 -18.65 -28.77 44.38
CA SER A 493 -20.09 -28.53 44.23
C SER A 493 -20.53 -27.06 44.10
N ASN A 494 -21.60 -26.86 43.31
CA ASN A 494 -22.67 -25.83 43.34
C ASN A 494 -22.99 -25.20 44.73
N PRO A 495 -23.65 -24.01 44.85
CA PRO A 495 -24.88 -23.65 44.11
C PRO A 495 -25.16 -22.14 43.80
N GLU A 496 -26.28 -21.97 43.08
CA GLU A 496 -27.22 -20.84 42.94
C GLU A 496 -27.08 -19.59 43.83
N ALA A 497 -27.19 -18.42 43.17
CA ALA A 497 -27.89 -17.20 43.61
C ALA A 497 -28.03 -16.32 42.33
N SER A 498 -29.21 -16.11 41.73
CA SER A 498 -30.35 -15.26 42.13
C SER A 498 -30.00 -13.79 42.39
N LEU A 499 -30.81 -12.89 41.82
CA LEU A 499 -30.89 -11.43 41.98
C LEU A 499 -30.00 -10.64 40.98
N ASP A 500 -30.46 -9.61 40.26
CA ASP A 500 -31.72 -8.87 40.28
C ASP A 500 -32.02 -8.23 38.92
N GLU A 501 -33.30 -8.13 38.62
CA GLU A 501 -33.90 -7.20 37.67
C GLU A 501 -33.57 -5.75 38.06
N VAL A 502 -33.17 -4.92 37.11
CA VAL A 502 -33.34 -3.47 37.23
C VAL A 502 -34.14 -2.99 36.04
N ASP A 503 -35.43 -2.86 36.30
CA ASP A 503 -36.35 -1.95 35.63
C ASP A 503 -35.78 -0.53 35.66
N GLY A 504 -35.84 0.15 34.53
CA GLY A 504 -35.39 1.53 34.37
C GLY A 504 -36.18 2.21 33.26
N SER A 505 -37.47 2.42 33.54
CA SER A 505 -38.39 3.19 32.72
C SER A 505 -38.55 4.61 33.30
N VAL A 506 -38.78 5.57 32.39
CA VAL A 506 -39.60 6.79 32.56
C VAL A 506 -38.92 8.17 32.75
N HIS A 507 -39.25 9.05 31.78
CA HIS A 507 -39.37 10.54 31.73
C HIS A 507 -38.11 11.41 31.83
N GLU A 508 -37.92 12.48 31.05
CA GLU A 508 -38.84 13.36 30.27
C GLU A 508 -38.46 13.49 28.78
#